data_AF-A0A7V1RHQ3-F1
#
_entry.id   AF-A0A7V1RHQ3-F1
#
_cell.length_a   1.000
_cell.length_b   1.000
_cell.length_c   1.000
_cell.angle_alpha   90.00
_cell.angle_beta   90.00
_cell.angle_gamma   90.00
#
_symmetry.space_group_name_H-M   'P 1'
#
loop_
_entity.id
_entity.type
_entity.pdbx_description
1 polymer ?
#
loop_
_entity_poly.entity_id
_entity_poly.type
_entity_poly.pdbx_seq_one_letter_code
_entity_poly.pdbx_strand_id
1 'polypeptide(L)'
;MSPAARPLAGRTVLVTRPAEQAAELVRLLERRGARVIVAPAIELVPSRSPALKRALRELAEGAYAWVTLTSPRTVEVLAAHLRPREVRA
;
A
#
# COMPACT_ATOMS: atom_id res chain seq x y z
N MET A 1 4.11 -33.93 15.62
CA MET A 1 4.38 -32.59 15.06
C MET A 1 5.81 -32.58 14.52
N SER A 2 6.00 -32.63 13.21
CA SER A 2 7.34 -32.55 12.61
C SER A 2 8.00 -31.20 12.94
N PRO A 3 9.33 -31.14 13.13
CA PRO A 3 10.03 -29.92 13.49
C PRO A 3 9.63 -28.79 12.54
N ALA A 4 9.29 -27.63 13.09
CA ALA A 4 8.71 -26.49 12.39
C ALA A 4 9.38 -26.29 11.02
N ALA A 5 8.67 -26.67 9.95
CA ALA A 5 9.22 -26.57 8.61
C ALA A 5 9.64 -25.13 8.35
N ARG A 6 10.91 -24.93 7.99
CA ARG A 6 11.45 -23.66 7.50
C ARG A 6 11.47 -23.76 5.96
N PRO A 7 10.32 -23.57 5.29
CA PRO A 7 10.19 -23.87 3.85
C PRO A 7 11.11 -23.02 2.97
N LEU A 8 11.69 -21.94 3.50
CA LEU A 8 12.59 -21.04 2.78
C LEU A 8 14.05 -21.16 3.25
N ALA A 9 14.39 -22.15 4.08
CA ALA A 9 15.78 -22.36 4.52
C ALA A 9 16.75 -22.46 3.32
N GLY A 10 17.86 -21.72 3.40
CA GLY A 10 18.87 -21.65 2.34
C GLY A 10 18.49 -20.78 1.14
N ARG A 11 17.27 -20.22 1.09
CA ARG A 11 16.86 -19.28 0.04
C ARG A 11 17.22 -17.84 0.42
N THR A 12 17.65 -17.09 -0.59
CA THR A 12 17.75 -15.62 -0.49
C THR A 12 16.58 -15.01 -1.25
N VAL A 13 15.87 -14.06 -0.63
CA VAL A 13 14.72 -13.36 -1.22
C VAL A 13 15.01 -11.87 -1.27
N LEU A 14 14.89 -11.29 -2.46
CA LEU A 14 14.94 -9.84 -2.67
C LEU A 14 13.54 -9.26 -2.50
N VAL A 15 13.37 -8.27 -1.63
CA VAL A 15 12.11 -7.55 -1.44
C VAL A 15 12.25 -6.15 -2.04
N THR A 16 11.49 -5.89 -3.10
CA THR A 16 11.56 -4.64 -3.88
C THR A 16 10.51 -3.59 -3.50
N ARG A 17 9.71 -3.86 -2.48
CA ARG A 17 8.71 -2.94 -1.94
C ARG A 17 9.37 -1.71 -1.29
N PRO A 18 8.65 -0.58 -1.18
CA PRO A 18 9.08 0.54 -0.34
C PRO A 18 9.45 0.07 1.06
N ALA A 19 10.55 0.59 1.61
CA ALA A 19 11.16 0.08 2.84
C ALA A 19 10.18 0.11 4.02
N GLU A 20 9.39 1.17 4.13
CA GLU A 20 8.36 1.38 5.14
C GLU A 20 7.21 0.36 5.08
N GLN A 21 7.01 -0.28 3.92
CA GLN A 21 6.00 -1.32 3.72
C GLN A 21 6.58 -2.74 3.67
N ALA A 22 7.90 -2.88 3.69
CA ALA A 22 8.56 -4.18 3.55
C ALA A 22 8.67 -4.94 4.88
N ALA A 23 8.64 -4.24 6.02
CA ALA A 23 8.99 -4.81 7.33
C ALA A 23 8.17 -6.04 7.75
N GLU A 24 6.86 -6.07 7.47
CA GLU A 24 6.05 -7.25 7.78
C GLU A 24 6.39 -8.44 6.87
N LEU A 25 6.54 -8.21 5.57
CA LEU A 25 6.91 -9.24 4.61
C LEU A 25 8.30 -9.82 4.92
N VAL A 26 9.28 -8.97 5.22
CA VAL A 26 10.63 -9.37 5.66
C VAL A 26 10.53 -10.30 6.86
N ARG A 27 9.83 -9.87 7.93
CA ARG A 27 9.63 -10.69 9.14
C ARG A 27 8.96 -12.03 8.83
N LEU A 28 7.98 -12.06 7.92
CA LEU A 28 7.28 -13.29 7.52
C LEU A 28 8.19 -14.28 6.76
N LEU A 29 9.10 -13.76 5.93
CA LEU A 29 10.06 -14.54 5.14
C LEU A 29 11.19 -15.08 6.04
N GLU A 30 11.74 -14.25 6.93
CA GLU A 30 12.79 -14.64 7.88
C GLU A 30 12.30 -15.72 8.85
N ARG A 31 11.06 -15.59 9.38
CA ARG A 31 10.44 -16.64 10.21
C ARG A 31 10.31 -17.98 9.50
N ARG A 32 10.27 -17.99 8.17
CA ARG A 32 10.22 -19.19 7.32
C ARG A 32 11.62 -19.68 6.90
N GLY A 33 12.69 -19.03 7.36
CA GLY A 33 14.09 -19.43 7.15
C GLY A 33 14.80 -18.77 5.97
N ALA A 34 14.17 -17.78 5.31
CA ALA A 34 14.82 -17.05 4.23
C ALA A 34 15.87 -16.06 4.76
N ARG A 35 16.94 -15.84 3.99
CA ARG A 35 17.75 -14.63 4.07
C ARG A 35 17.09 -13.55 3.22
N VAL A 36 16.72 -12.41 3.79
CA VAL A 36 16.02 -11.35 3.06
C VAL A 36 16.95 -10.18 2.77
N ILE A 37 16.90 -9.65 1.55
CA ILE A 37 17.57 -8.42 1.14
C ILE A 37 16.48 -7.41 0.80
N VAL A 38 16.45 -6.27 1.50
CA VAL A 38 15.54 -5.17 1.18
C VAL A 38 16.21 -4.28 0.15
N ALA A 39 15.62 -4.16 -1.03
CA ALA A 39 16.13 -3.35 -2.14
C ALA A 39 14.96 -2.63 -2.82
N PRO A 40 14.44 -1.55 -2.22
CA PRO A 40 13.28 -0.83 -2.76
C PRO A 40 13.54 -0.37 -4.19
N ALA A 41 12.62 -0.69 -5.10
CA ALA A 41 12.73 -0.34 -6.52
C ALA A 41 11.68 0.69 -6.98
N ILE A 42 10.77 1.06 -6.09
CA ILE A 42 9.70 2.02 -6.33
C ILE A 42 9.48 2.89 -5.08
N GLU A 43 8.97 4.09 -5.28
CA GLU A 43 8.53 5.00 -4.23
C GLU A 43 7.12 5.53 -4.50
N LEU A 44 6.43 5.95 -3.44
CA LEU A 44 5.09 6.53 -3.53
C LEU A 44 5.13 8.04 -3.31
N VAL A 45 5.07 8.79 -4.40
CA VAL A 45 5.07 10.27 -4.37
C VAL A 45 3.65 10.85 -4.42
N PRO A 46 3.39 11.99 -3.76
CA PRO A 46 2.13 12.70 -3.90
C PRO A 46 1.88 13.14 -5.35
N SER A 47 0.68 12.88 -5.88
CA SER A 47 0.29 13.36 -7.20
C SER A 47 -0.15 14.83 -7.16
N ARG A 48 0.40 15.65 -8.07
CA ARG A 48 -0.03 17.05 -8.28
C ARG A 48 -1.02 17.20 -9.44
N SER A 49 -1.60 16.10 -9.91
CA SER A 49 -2.48 16.09 -11.08
C SER A 49 -3.72 16.99 -10.90
N PRO A 50 -3.93 18.00 -11.76
CA PRO A 50 -5.16 18.79 -11.75
C PRO A 50 -6.42 17.94 -12.00
N ALA A 51 -6.29 16.88 -12.81
CA ALA A 51 -7.39 15.95 -13.07
C ALA A 51 -7.80 15.19 -11.80
N LEU A 52 -6.84 14.75 -10.98
CA LEU A 52 -7.13 14.14 -9.68
C LEU A 52 -7.86 15.13 -8.76
N LYS A 53 -7.38 16.37 -8.65
CA LYS A 53 -8.04 17.40 -7.83
C LYS A 53 -9.48 17.67 -8.29
N ARG A 54 -9.74 17.65 -9.60
CA ARG A 54 -11.10 17.80 -10.14
C ARG A 54 -11.97 16.61 -9.78
N ALA A 55 -11.51 15.39 -10.03
CA ALA A 55 -12.25 14.18 -9.72
C ALA A 55 -12.59 14.08 -8.22
N LEU A 56 -11.68 14.50 -7.33
CA LEU A 56 -11.95 14.54 -5.88
C LEU A 56 -13.05 15.53 -5.51
N ARG A 57 -13.13 16.69 -6.18
CA ARG A 57 -14.23 17.65 -5.98
C ARG A 57 -15.56 17.09 -6.47
N GLU A 58 -15.59 16.58 -7.69
CA GLU A 58 -16.79 15.93 -8.26
C GLU A 58 -17.27 14.78 -7.36
N LEU A 59 -16.33 14.00 -6.81
CA LEU A 59 -16.65 12.96 -5.83
C LEU A 59 -17.29 13.53 -4.57
N ALA A 60 -16.71 14.59 -3.99
CA ALA A 60 -17.27 15.23 -2.81
C ALA A 60 -18.65 15.87 -3.08
N GLU A 61 -18.91 16.29 -4.31
CA GLU A 61 -20.19 16.85 -4.76
C GLU A 61 -21.26 15.78 -5.04
N GLY A 62 -20.91 14.49 -4.98
CA GLY A 62 -21.84 13.38 -5.22
C GLY A 62 -22.01 13.01 -6.70
N ALA A 63 -21.09 13.41 -7.57
CA ALA A 63 -21.17 13.13 -9.00
C ALA A 63 -20.98 11.64 -9.36
N TYR A 64 -20.49 10.82 -8.43
CA TYR A 64 -20.28 9.39 -8.60
C TYR A 64 -21.15 8.60 -7.63
N ALA A 65 -21.86 7.59 -8.15
CA ALA A 65 -22.65 6.67 -7.32
C ALA A 65 -21.78 5.67 -6.55
N TRP A 66 -20.55 5.42 -7.02
CA TRP A 66 -19.66 4.39 -6.46
C TRP A 66 -18.20 4.83 -6.52
N VAL A 67 -17.40 4.35 -5.57
CA VAL A 67 -15.94 4.47 -5.54
C VAL A 67 -15.32 3.11 -5.24
N THR A 68 -14.29 2.74 -6.00
CA THR A 68 -13.51 1.52 -5.76
C THR A 68 -12.13 1.88 -5.23
N LEU A 69 -11.73 1.26 -4.12
CA LEU A 69 -10.41 1.43 -3.49
C LEU A 69 -9.60 0.14 -3.63
N THR A 70 -8.44 0.20 -4.28
CA THR A 70 -7.61 -0.97 -4.57
C THR A 70 -6.34 -1.04 -3.72
N SER A 71 -6.05 0.01 -2.95
CA SER A 71 -4.86 0.10 -2.11
C SER A 71 -5.15 0.91 -0.85
N PRO A 72 -4.58 0.53 0.31
CA PRO A 72 -4.64 1.35 1.53
C PRO A 72 -4.19 2.79 1.30
N ARG A 73 -3.22 2.99 0.39
CA ARG A 73 -2.72 4.33 0.04
C ARG A 73 -3.81 5.24 -0.53
N THR A 74 -4.82 4.70 -1.21
CA THR A 74 -5.92 5.51 -1.74
C THR A 74 -6.74 6.13 -0.61
N VAL A 75 -6.90 5.44 0.52
CA VAL A 75 -7.58 5.96 1.71
C VAL A 75 -6.84 7.17 2.27
N GLU A 76 -5.51 7.07 2.40
CA GLU A 76 -4.67 8.18 2.86
C GLU A 76 -4.78 9.41 1.94
N VAL A 77 -4.78 9.19 0.63
CA VAL A 77 -4.94 10.27 -0.36
C VAL A 77 -6.31 10.93 -0.22
N LEU A 78 -7.39 10.15 -0.08
CA LEU A 78 -8.73 10.69 0.13
C LEU A 78 -8.80 11.49 1.43
N ALA A 79 -8.31 10.95 2.54
CA ALA A 79 -8.31 11.62 3.85
C ALA A 79 -7.49 12.93 3.85
N ALA A 80 -6.41 12.99 3.06
CA ALA A 80 -5.60 14.20 2.91
C ALA A 80 -6.28 15.31 2.08
N HIS A 81 -7.25 14.97 1.22
CA HIS A 81 -7.86 15.92 0.30
C HIS A 81 -9.34 16.21 0.59
N LEU A 82 -10.04 15.31 1.27
CA LEU A 82 -11.47 15.39 1.52
C LEU A 82 -11.73 15.23 3.02
N ARG A 83 -12.44 16.18 3.61
CA ARG A 83 -12.95 16.04 4.99
C ARG A 83 -14.33 15.39 4.94
N PRO A 84 -14.70 14.54 5.91
CA PRO A 84 -16.01 13.88 5.92
C PRO A 84 -17.19 14.84 5.76
N ARG A 85 -17.11 16.05 6.35
CA ARG A 85 -18.14 17.10 6.26
C ARG A 85 -18.30 17.73 4.87
N GLU A 86 -17.35 17.52 3.97
CA GLU A 86 -17.35 18.09 2.62
C GLU A 86 -17.94 17.14 1.59
N VAL A 87 -18.08 15.85 1.95
CA VAL A 87 -18.63 14.83 1.07
C VAL A 87 -20.15 14.81 1.23
N ARG A 88 -20.85 15.11 0.14
CA ARG A 88 -22.30 14.92 0.04
C ARG A 88 -22.56 13.44 -0.23
N ALA A 89 -23.21 12.79 0.74
CA ALA A 89 -23.71 11.43 0.60
C ALA A 89 -25.02 11.41 -0.18
#